data_AF-A0A965URG0-F1
#
_entry.id   AF-A0A965URG0-F1
#
_cell.length_a   1.000
_cell.length_b   1.000
_cell.length_c   1.000
_cell.angle_alpha   90.00
_cell.angle_beta   90.00
_cell.angle_gamma   90.00
#
_symmetry.space_group_name_H-M   'P 1'
#
loop_
_entity.id
_entity.type
_entity.pdbx_description
1 polymer ?
#
loop_
_entity_poly.entity_id
_entity_poly.type
_entity_poly.pdbx_seq_one_letter_code
_entity_poly.pdbx_strand_id
1 'polypeptide(L)'
;MADVAGFPVAARPEDLGFDSARLGRLDDYMAAMVEAGRVAGVSTLILRHGKVAAFRTHGSAVLGGETPLSPDAIFRIYSMTKPIAATAMMILFEEGHWVLDDPVTKFIPEFENLKVCAGVGPDGEMILEEAKRPPTLREVMSHTAGFAYGLFPDYHPLEKAYFAEGIARPDGAQAFVDKVAAQPLMFQPGGEWFYSIASGILGVIVSRLSGQSFGDFLQDRIFGPLGMVDTGFQTGPDKADRLVTFYQDDARGGLKEVTEVLNAPINPFIAPPPFEDGGGGLVSTISDYARFAQMILNGGELDGVRI
;
A
#
# COMPACT_ATOMS: atom_id res chain seq x y z
N MET A 1 5.64 -31.23 5.74
CA MET A 1 5.73 -30.25 4.63
C MET A 1 5.89 -28.90 5.29
N ALA A 2 6.91 -28.13 4.89
CA ALA A 2 7.24 -26.88 5.55
C ALA A 2 6.02 -25.94 5.55
N ASP A 3 5.81 -25.33 6.71
CA ASP A 3 4.73 -24.40 7.00
C ASP A 3 4.90 -23.15 6.12
N VAL A 4 4.05 -22.99 5.11
CA VAL A 4 4.11 -21.83 4.22
C VAL A 4 3.26 -20.76 4.86
N ALA A 5 3.91 -19.74 5.44
CA ALA A 5 3.26 -18.62 6.13
C ALA A 5 2.47 -18.99 7.40
N GLY A 6 2.81 -20.09 8.07
CA GLY A 6 2.03 -20.56 9.22
C GLY A 6 0.74 -21.30 8.83
N PHE A 7 0.55 -21.61 7.54
CA PHE A 7 -0.60 -22.37 7.05
C PHE A 7 -0.25 -23.83 6.70
N PRO A 8 -1.10 -24.78 7.10
CA PRO A 8 -0.95 -26.17 6.67
C PRO A 8 -1.14 -26.32 5.16
N VAL A 9 -0.29 -27.11 4.53
CA VAL A 9 -0.40 -27.45 3.11
C VAL A 9 -1.43 -28.56 2.91
N ALA A 10 -2.32 -28.41 1.92
CA ALA A 10 -3.26 -29.47 1.58
C ALA A 10 -2.53 -30.71 1.05
N ALA A 11 -3.02 -31.90 1.43
CA ALA A 11 -2.47 -33.16 0.93
C ALA A 11 -2.65 -33.27 -0.59
N ARG A 12 -3.80 -32.81 -1.10
CA ARG A 12 -4.08 -32.66 -2.52
C ARG A 12 -4.84 -31.35 -2.77
N PRO A 13 -4.57 -30.62 -3.86
CA PRO A 13 -5.34 -29.44 -4.22
C PRO A 13 -6.86 -29.70 -4.34
N GLU A 14 -7.24 -30.90 -4.75
CA GLU A 14 -8.64 -31.34 -4.87
C GLU A 14 -9.39 -31.35 -3.54
N ASP A 15 -8.69 -31.55 -2.42
CA ASP A 15 -9.29 -31.50 -1.09
C ASP A 15 -9.77 -30.07 -0.73
N LEU A 16 -9.26 -29.07 -1.45
CA LEU A 16 -9.69 -27.67 -1.39
C LEU A 16 -10.53 -27.26 -2.60
N GLY A 17 -10.95 -28.21 -3.44
CA GLY A 17 -11.76 -27.95 -4.64
C GLY A 17 -10.99 -27.25 -5.76
N PHE A 18 -9.67 -27.45 -5.84
CA PHE A 18 -8.87 -27.07 -7.01
C PHE A 18 -8.57 -28.30 -7.88
N ASP A 19 -8.32 -28.05 -9.17
CA ASP A 19 -7.86 -29.07 -10.10
C ASP A 19 -6.34 -28.94 -10.27
N SER A 20 -5.61 -30.00 -9.94
CA SER A 20 -4.13 -29.98 -9.99
C SER A 20 -3.57 -29.65 -11.38
N ALA A 21 -4.23 -30.10 -12.46
CA ALA A 21 -3.77 -29.81 -13.81
C ALA A 21 -3.98 -28.33 -14.17
N ARG A 22 -5.03 -27.67 -13.66
CA ARG A 22 -5.23 -26.22 -13.82
C ARG A 22 -4.21 -25.40 -13.03
N LEU A 23 -3.87 -25.84 -11.82
CA LEU A 23 -2.80 -25.22 -11.03
C LEU A 23 -1.44 -25.38 -11.72
N GLY A 24 -1.17 -26.55 -12.31
CA GLY A 24 0.02 -26.75 -13.15
C GLY A 24 0.10 -25.75 -14.30
N ARG A 25 -1.00 -25.50 -15.02
CA ARG A 25 -1.01 -24.50 -16.09
C ARG A 25 -0.75 -23.07 -15.61
N LEU A 26 -1.18 -22.72 -14.40
CA LEU A 26 -0.83 -21.43 -13.80
C LEU A 26 0.67 -21.36 -13.50
N ASP A 27 1.23 -22.43 -12.94
CA ASP A 27 2.65 -22.56 -12.64
C ASP A 27 3.50 -22.41 -13.91
N ASP A 28 3.17 -23.15 -14.97
CA ASP A 28 3.83 -23.09 -16.28
C ASP A 28 3.75 -21.68 -16.89
N TYR A 29 2.59 -21.02 -16.77
CA TYR A 29 2.41 -19.66 -17.25
C TYR A 29 3.32 -18.66 -16.51
N MET A 30 3.40 -18.77 -15.18
CA MET A 30 4.26 -17.91 -14.37
C MET A 30 5.75 -18.14 -14.66
N ALA A 31 6.17 -19.39 -14.89
CA ALA A 31 7.51 -19.70 -15.36
C ALA A 31 7.80 -19.07 -16.74
N ALA A 32 6.87 -19.22 -17.69
CA ALA A 32 7.00 -18.65 -19.03
C ALA A 32 7.11 -17.11 -19.03
N MET A 33 6.47 -16.43 -18.07
CA MET A 33 6.61 -14.97 -17.90
C MET A 33 8.04 -14.56 -17.54
N VAL A 34 8.72 -15.37 -16.72
CA VAL A 34 10.12 -15.17 -16.37
C VAL A 34 11.02 -15.48 -17.57
N GLU A 35 10.80 -16.62 -18.24
CA GLU A 35 11.58 -17.03 -19.41
C GLU A 35 11.48 -16.00 -20.56
N ALA A 36 10.30 -15.40 -20.74
CA ALA A 36 10.08 -14.34 -21.71
C ALA A 36 10.65 -12.97 -21.28
N GLY A 37 11.28 -12.88 -20.11
CA GLY A 37 11.87 -11.64 -19.59
C GLY A 37 10.83 -10.57 -19.20
N ARG A 38 9.56 -10.94 -19.01
CA ARG A 38 8.48 -10.00 -18.66
C ARG A 38 8.49 -9.62 -17.17
N VAL A 39 9.05 -10.47 -16.33
CA VAL A 39 9.35 -10.24 -14.91
C VAL A 39 10.69 -10.90 -14.57
N ALA A 40 11.45 -10.34 -13.63
CA ALA A 40 12.69 -10.96 -13.15
C ALA A 40 12.44 -12.23 -12.31
N GLY A 41 11.36 -12.20 -11.53
CA GLY A 41 10.90 -13.31 -10.71
C GLY A 41 9.47 -13.10 -10.25
N VAL A 42 8.81 -14.19 -9.86
CA VAL A 42 7.42 -14.19 -9.42
C VAL A 42 7.21 -15.19 -8.30
N SER A 43 6.41 -14.81 -7.31
CA SER A 43 5.96 -15.67 -6.21
C SER A 43 4.44 -15.75 -6.23
N THR A 44 3.87 -16.96 -6.21
CA THR A 44 2.43 -17.20 -6.30
C THR A 44 1.98 -18.11 -5.18
N LEU A 45 1.03 -17.66 -4.36
CA LEU A 45 0.43 -18.40 -3.25
C LEU A 45 -1.09 -18.45 -3.41
N ILE A 46 -1.67 -19.64 -3.31
CA ILE A 46 -3.11 -19.87 -3.34
C ILE A 46 -3.52 -20.55 -2.03
N LEU A 47 -4.38 -19.88 -1.27
CA LEU A 47 -4.97 -20.36 -0.04
C LEU A 47 -6.47 -20.56 -0.18
N ARG A 48 -6.99 -21.59 0.48
CA ARG A 48 -8.43 -21.77 0.66
C ARG A 48 -8.70 -22.57 1.93
N HIS A 49 -9.73 -22.16 2.67
CA HIS A 49 -10.10 -22.79 3.94
C HIS A 49 -8.92 -22.87 4.93
N GLY A 50 -8.08 -21.83 4.98
CA GLY A 50 -6.90 -21.76 5.86
C GLY A 50 -5.79 -22.75 5.50
N LYS A 51 -5.78 -23.30 4.28
CA LYS A 51 -4.77 -24.25 3.81
C LYS A 51 -4.16 -23.80 2.48
N VAL A 52 -2.89 -24.10 2.29
CA VAL A 52 -2.19 -23.82 1.03
C VAL A 52 -2.55 -24.88 -0.01
N ALA A 53 -3.12 -24.43 -1.12
CA ALA A 53 -3.39 -25.27 -2.30
C ALA A 53 -2.17 -25.33 -3.23
N ALA A 54 -1.47 -24.21 -3.40
CA ALA A 54 -0.26 -24.11 -4.20
C ALA A 54 0.62 -22.96 -3.71
N PHE A 55 1.93 -23.17 -3.71
CA PHE A 55 2.92 -22.13 -3.48
C PHE A 55 4.14 -22.37 -4.39
N ARG A 56 4.49 -21.38 -5.21
CA ARG A 56 5.51 -21.50 -6.25
C ARG A 56 6.30 -20.19 -6.40
N THR A 57 7.59 -20.31 -6.63
CA THR A 57 8.46 -19.20 -7.02
C THR A 57 9.20 -19.54 -8.30
N HIS A 58 9.39 -18.54 -9.16
CA HIS A 58 10.15 -18.64 -10.41
C HIS A 58 11.06 -17.41 -10.56
N GLY A 59 12.15 -17.58 -11.31
CA GLY A 59 13.10 -16.51 -11.60
C GLY A 59 14.01 -16.15 -10.44
N SER A 60 14.41 -14.88 -10.35
CA SER A 60 15.36 -14.37 -9.36
C SER A 60 14.92 -13.01 -8.81
N ALA A 61 15.48 -12.61 -7.67
CA ALA A 61 15.30 -11.27 -7.09
C ALA A 61 15.91 -10.16 -7.97
N VAL A 62 16.88 -10.51 -8.82
CA VAL A 62 17.58 -9.62 -9.76
C VAL A 62 17.46 -10.20 -11.16
N LEU A 63 17.17 -9.36 -12.15
CA LEU A 63 17.06 -9.76 -13.55
C LEU A 63 18.37 -10.40 -14.05
N GLY A 64 18.26 -11.62 -14.58
CA GLY A 64 19.42 -12.42 -15.01
C GLY A 64 20.25 -13.01 -13.87
N GLY A 65 19.80 -12.88 -12.62
CA GLY A 65 20.44 -13.48 -11.46
C GLY A 65 20.39 -15.01 -11.49
N GLU A 66 21.48 -15.65 -11.09
CA GLU A 66 21.58 -17.11 -11.04
C GLU A 66 20.94 -17.70 -9.77
N THR A 67 20.71 -16.88 -8.75
CA THR A 67 20.10 -17.31 -7.48
C THR A 67 18.59 -17.35 -7.63
N PRO A 68 17.94 -18.52 -7.44
CA PRO A 68 16.49 -18.62 -7.50
C PRO A 68 15.80 -17.69 -6.50
N LEU A 69 14.65 -17.16 -6.89
CA LEU A 69 13.84 -16.31 -6.04
C LEU A 69 13.43 -17.07 -4.78
N SER A 70 13.87 -16.56 -3.63
CA SER A 70 13.57 -17.16 -2.34
C SER A 70 12.07 -17.11 -2.03
N PRO A 71 11.48 -18.17 -1.45
CA PRO A 71 10.09 -18.15 -0.97
C PRO A 71 9.79 -17.05 0.05
N ASP A 72 10.81 -16.57 0.78
CA ASP A 72 10.72 -15.50 1.77
C ASP A 72 11.22 -14.14 1.23
N ALA A 73 11.33 -13.99 -0.09
CA ALA A 73 11.71 -12.72 -0.72
C ALA A 73 10.77 -11.59 -0.30
N ILE A 74 11.35 -10.42 -0.07
CA ILE A 74 10.65 -9.23 0.39
C ILE A 74 10.36 -8.31 -0.80
N PHE A 75 9.13 -7.85 -0.88
CA PHE A 75 8.62 -6.99 -1.95
C PHE A 75 8.23 -5.63 -1.39
N ARG A 76 8.47 -4.57 -2.16
CA ARG A 76 7.81 -3.28 -1.96
C ARG A 76 6.35 -3.46 -2.36
N ILE A 77 5.44 -3.44 -1.39
CA ILE A 77 4.03 -3.77 -1.65
C ILE A 77 3.20 -2.55 -2.04
N TYR A 78 3.76 -1.34 -1.89
CA TYR A 78 3.16 -0.07 -2.28
C TYR A 78 1.69 0.01 -1.84
N SER A 79 0.75 0.13 -2.77
CA SER A 79 -0.67 0.38 -2.49
C SER A 79 -1.37 -0.73 -1.72
N MET A 80 -0.77 -1.91 -1.60
CA MET A 80 -1.19 -2.95 -0.66
C MET A 80 -0.99 -2.54 0.82
N THR A 81 -0.32 -1.41 1.09
CA THR A 81 -0.28 -0.77 2.41
C THR A 81 -1.66 -0.23 2.83
N LYS A 82 -2.49 0.20 1.87
CA LYS A 82 -3.73 0.92 2.16
C LYS A 82 -4.75 0.10 2.96
N PRO A 83 -5.00 -1.18 2.66
CA PRO A 83 -5.87 -2.02 3.49
C PRO A 83 -5.38 -2.17 4.94
N ILE A 84 -4.06 -2.18 5.16
CA ILE A 84 -3.46 -2.24 6.51
C ILE A 84 -3.71 -0.92 7.24
N ALA A 85 -3.47 0.23 6.58
CA ALA A 85 -3.77 1.55 7.14
C ALA A 85 -5.27 1.72 7.46
N ALA A 86 -6.16 1.23 6.59
CA ALA A 86 -7.58 1.22 6.84
C ALA A 86 -7.96 0.33 8.04
N THR A 87 -7.31 -0.84 8.19
CA THR A 87 -7.51 -1.72 9.36
C THR A 87 -7.09 -1.01 10.65
N ALA A 88 -5.96 -0.31 10.67
CA ALA A 88 -5.51 0.49 11.82
C ALA A 88 -6.53 1.57 12.22
N MET A 89 -7.13 2.25 11.24
CA MET A 89 -8.23 3.18 11.49
C MET A 89 -9.47 2.47 12.05
N MET A 90 -9.84 1.31 11.52
CA MET A 90 -11.00 0.56 12.00
C MET A 90 -10.82 0.02 13.43
N ILE A 91 -9.60 -0.35 13.84
CA ILE A 91 -9.28 -0.65 15.24
C ILE A 91 -9.65 0.54 16.14
N LEU A 92 -9.18 1.74 15.79
CA LEU A 92 -9.47 2.96 16.55
C LEU A 92 -10.96 3.34 16.50
N PHE A 93 -11.68 2.97 15.42
CA PHE A 93 -13.13 3.15 15.30
C PHE A 93 -13.88 2.28 16.29
N GLU A 94 -13.53 0.99 16.38
CA GLU A 94 -14.17 0.06 17.30
C GLU A 94 -13.88 0.41 18.77
N GLU A 95 -12.73 1.03 19.04
CA GLU A 95 -12.38 1.60 20.35
C GLU A 95 -13.08 2.93 20.64
N GLY A 96 -13.84 3.49 19.69
CA GLY A 96 -14.63 4.70 19.87
C GLY A 96 -13.83 6.01 19.78
N HIS A 97 -12.62 6.00 19.22
CA HIS A 97 -11.80 7.21 19.06
C HIS A 97 -12.32 8.16 17.96
N TRP A 98 -13.10 7.65 17.02
CA TRP A 98 -13.70 8.43 15.94
C TRP A 98 -14.93 7.73 15.37
N VAL A 99 -15.74 8.45 14.59
CA VAL A 99 -16.87 7.89 13.82
C VAL A 99 -16.81 8.28 12.34
N LEU A 100 -17.45 7.50 11.47
CA LEU A 100 -17.34 7.65 10.01
C LEU A 100 -17.67 9.05 9.48
N ASP A 101 -18.61 9.75 10.11
CA ASP A 101 -19.07 11.06 9.68
C ASP A 101 -18.36 12.21 10.43
N ASP A 102 -17.36 11.91 11.27
CA ASP A 102 -16.48 12.94 11.81
C ASP A 102 -15.77 13.66 10.67
N PRO A 103 -15.67 15.00 10.70
CA PRO A 103 -14.87 15.75 9.74
C PRO A 103 -13.38 15.45 9.96
N VAL A 104 -12.60 15.34 8.88
CA VAL A 104 -11.15 15.14 8.94
C VAL A 104 -10.45 16.23 9.75
N THR A 105 -11.01 17.44 9.78
CA THR A 105 -10.48 18.61 10.49
C THR A 105 -10.49 18.45 12.01
N LYS A 106 -11.30 17.54 12.56
CA LYS A 106 -11.25 17.15 13.97
C LYS A 106 -9.88 16.54 14.36
N PHE A 107 -9.19 15.92 13.40
CA PHE A 107 -7.91 15.23 13.60
C PHE A 107 -6.75 15.92 12.87
N ILE A 108 -7.06 16.66 11.80
CA ILE A 108 -6.13 17.47 11.02
C ILE A 108 -6.70 18.90 10.87
N PRO A 109 -6.64 19.74 11.92
CA PRO A 109 -7.17 21.10 11.89
C PRO A 109 -6.53 21.97 10.79
N GLU A 110 -5.34 21.61 10.32
CA GLU A 110 -4.68 22.25 9.18
C GLU A 110 -5.53 22.23 7.90
N PHE A 111 -6.55 21.35 7.82
CA PHE A 111 -7.47 21.24 6.68
C PHE A 111 -8.76 22.09 6.80
N GLU A 112 -8.90 22.96 7.81
CA GLU A 112 -10.15 23.71 8.05
C GLU A 112 -10.57 24.65 6.91
N ASN A 113 -9.63 25.10 6.08
CA ASN A 113 -9.85 26.14 5.06
C ASN A 113 -9.58 25.68 3.63
N LEU A 114 -9.63 24.36 3.38
CA LEU A 114 -9.45 23.82 2.03
C LEU A 114 -10.50 24.40 1.08
N LYS A 115 -10.02 24.93 -0.05
CA LYS A 115 -10.86 25.34 -1.19
C LYS A 115 -11.09 24.16 -2.12
N VAL A 116 -11.96 24.32 -3.12
CA VAL A 116 -12.21 23.33 -4.17
C VAL A 116 -11.89 23.96 -5.53
N CYS A 117 -11.23 23.20 -6.40
CA CYS A 117 -11.03 23.55 -7.80
C CYS A 117 -12.36 23.41 -8.56
N ALA A 118 -13.01 24.53 -8.87
CA ALA A 118 -14.26 24.58 -9.62
C ALA A 118 -14.05 24.60 -11.14
N GLY A 119 -12.80 24.68 -11.61
CA GLY A 119 -12.43 24.71 -13.01
C GLY A 119 -11.07 25.36 -13.23
N VAL A 120 -10.75 25.61 -14.51
CA VAL A 120 -9.49 26.25 -14.92
C VAL A 120 -9.82 27.48 -15.75
N GLY A 121 -9.19 28.60 -15.39
CA GLY A 121 -9.33 29.87 -16.09
C GLY A 121 -8.61 29.89 -17.45
N PRO A 122 -8.84 30.92 -18.28
CA PRO A 122 -8.18 31.06 -19.59
C PRO A 122 -6.65 31.19 -19.51
N ASP A 123 -6.11 31.59 -18.37
CA ASP A 123 -4.69 31.71 -18.04
C ASP A 123 -4.07 30.38 -17.57
N GLY A 124 -4.88 29.34 -17.39
CA GLY A 124 -4.45 28.03 -16.88
C GLY A 124 -4.46 27.93 -15.34
N GLU A 125 -4.88 28.98 -14.64
CA GLU A 125 -4.96 28.99 -13.18
C GLU A 125 -6.24 28.30 -12.69
N MET A 126 -6.18 27.71 -11.49
CA MET A 126 -7.35 27.08 -10.88
C MET A 126 -8.35 28.13 -10.42
N ILE A 127 -9.61 27.98 -10.82
CA ILE A 127 -10.73 28.75 -10.27
C ILE A 127 -11.16 28.06 -8.98
N LEU A 128 -11.07 28.76 -7.86
CA LEU A 128 -11.34 28.19 -6.54
C LEU A 128 -12.70 28.64 -5.99
N GLU A 129 -13.39 27.71 -5.33
CA GLU A 129 -14.59 27.98 -4.53
C GLU A 129 -14.44 27.44 -3.10
N GLU A 130 -15.35 27.83 -2.21
CA GLU A 130 -15.40 27.29 -0.85
C GLU A 130 -15.80 25.81 -0.85
N ALA A 131 -15.12 25.00 -0.05
CA ALA A 131 -15.65 23.68 0.30
C ALA A 131 -16.97 23.87 1.07
N LYS A 132 -18.03 23.18 0.64
CA LYS A 132 -19.36 23.27 1.29
C LYS A 132 -19.35 22.75 2.73
N ARG A 133 -18.42 21.85 3.02
CA ARG A 133 -18.10 21.29 4.34
C ARG A 133 -16.73 20.63 4.28
N PRO A 134 -16.08 20.36 5.42
CA PRO A 134 -14.91 19.49 5.45
C PRO A 134 -15.22 18.08 4.93
N PRO A 135 -14.22 17.38 4.36
CA PRO A 135 -14.31 15.95 4.11
C PRO A 135 -14.54 15.17 5.41
N THR A 136 -15.35 14.13 5.36
CA THR A 136 -15.53 13.17 6.46
C THR A 136 -14.46 12.08 6.42
N LEU A 137 -14.23 11.38 7.54
CA LEU A 137 -13.29 10.25 7.55
C LEU A 137 -13.74 9.11 6.63
N ARG A 138 -15.04 8.85 6.49
CA ARG A 138 -15.58 7.92 5.49
C ARG A 138 -15.08 8.26 4.09
N GLU A 139 -15.13 9.53 3.70
CA GLU A 139 -14.73 9.99 2.37
C GLU A 139 -13.23 9.95 2.15
N VAL A 140 -12.45 10.20 3.21
CA VAL A 140 -10.99 9.98 3.16
C VAL A 140 -10.73 8.50 2.90
N MET A 141 -11.32 7.60 3.69
CA MET A 141 -11.13 6.16 3.55
C MET A 141 -11.61 5.59 2.20
N SER A 142 -12.64 6.19 1.59
CA SER A 142 -13.19 5.73 0.31
C SER A 142 -12.66 6.44 -0.93
N HIS A 143 -11.64 7.32 -0.80
CA HIS A 143 -11.11 8.12 -1.91
C HIS A 143 -12.16 9.03 -2.58
N THR A 144 -13.09 9.57 -1.79
CA THR A 144 -14.13 10.51 -2.25
C THR A 144 -14.05 11.86 -1.55
N ALA A 145 -12.94 12.14 -0.86
CA ALA A 145 -12.72 13.40 -0.14
C ALA A 145 -12.26 14.57 -1.02
N GLY A 146 -11.91 14.32 -2.30
CA GLY A 146 -11.43 15.35 -3.22
C GLY A 146 -9.91 15.58 -3.22
N PHE A 147 -9.12 14.81 -2.47
CA PHE A 147 -7.65 14.89 -2.54
C PHE A 147 -7.12 14.34 -3.87
N ALA A 148 -6.00 14.87 -4.35
CA ALA A 148 -5.22 14.33 -5.47
C ALA A 148 -4.13 13.36 -4.98
N TYR A 149 -3.32 12.83 -5.90
CA TYR A 149 -2.12 12.05 -5.62
C TYR A 149 -0.84 12.73 -6.13
N GLY A 150 -0.85 13.16 -7.38
CA GLY A 150 0.34 13.54 -8.15
C GLY A 150 0.90 12.42 -9.04
N LEU A 151 0.15 11.35 -9.31
CA LEU A 151 0.54 10.27 -10.23
C LEU A 151 0.12 10.55 -11.68
N PHE A 152 -0.85 11.44 -11.89
CA PHE A 152 -1.47 11.70 -13.19
C PHE A 152 -1.39 13.19 -13.52
N PRO A 153 -0.18 13.78 -13.63
CA PRO A 153 0.00 15.23 -13.78
C PRO A 153 -0.71 15.83 -15.00
N ASP A 154 -0.95 15.02 -16.04
CA ASP A 154 -1.65 15.46 -17.25
C ASP A 154 -3.19 15.36 -17.14
N TYR A 155 -3.72 14.75 -16.07
CA TYR A 155 -5.16 14.52 -15.90
C TYR A 155 -5.88 15.73 -15.30
N HIS A 156 -5.27 16.39 -14.31
CA HIS A 156 -5.89 17.50 -13.58
C HIS A 156 -4.82 18.49 -13.06
N PRO A 157 -5.09 19.82 -13.03
CA PRO A 157 -4.12 20.80 -12.53
C PRO A 157 -3.60 20.50 -11.12
N LEU A 158 -4.48 19.98 -10.26
CA LEU A 158 -4.10 19.59 -8.91
C LEU A 158 -3.16 18.37 -8.85
N GLU A 159 -3.29 17.41 -9.77
CA GLU A 159 -2.31 16.33 -9.90
C GLU A 159 -0.93 16.90 -10.27
N LYS A 160 -0.91 17.85 -11.22
CA LYS A 160 0.33 18.55 -11.60
C LYS A 160 0.95 19.30 -10.42
N ALA A 161 0.13 19.99 -9.62
CA ALA A 161 0.58 20.70 -8.43
C ALA A 161 1.13 19.74 -7.36
N TYR A 162 0.43 18.64 -7.06
CA TYR A 162 0.88 17.63 -6.10
C TYR A 162 2.22 17.00 -6.52
N PHE A 163 2.38 16.75 -7.82
CA PHE A 163 3.62 16.25 -8.38
C PHE A 163 4.77 17.27 -8.23
N ALA A 164 4.54 18.53 -8.60
CA ALA A 164 5.54 19.59 -8.54
C ALA A 164 6.00 19.89 -7.11
N GLU A 165 5.07 19.87 -6.15
CA GLU A 165 5.35 20.09 -4.72
C GLU A 165 5.94 18.85 -4.02
N GLY A 166 5.98 17.70 -4.70
CA GLY A 166 6.49 16.45 -4.14
C GLY A 166 5.68 15.99 -2.92
N ILE A 167 4.35 16.08 -2.97
CA ILE A 167 3.47 15.75 -1.84
C ILE A 167 3.56 14.27 -1.45
N ALA A 168 3.71 13.39 -2.43
CA ALA A 168 3.89 11.96 -2.20
C ALA A 168 5.29 11.58 -1.67
N ARG A 169 6.17 12.57 -1.41
CA ARG A 169 7.53 12.40 -0.89
C ARG A 169 7.86 13.44 0.18
N PRO A 170 7.09 13.47 1.27
CA PRO A 170 7.26 14.47 2.30
C PRO A 170 8.49 14.16 3.16
N ASP A 171 9.11 15.22 3.68
CA ASP A 171 10.15 15.12 4.72
C ASP A 171 9.49 15.08 6.11
N GLY A 172 8.78 13.99 6.38
CA GLY A 172 8.04 13.79 7.62
C GLY A 172 6.55 14.09 7.56
N ALA A 173 5.84 13.65 8.61
CA ALA A 173 4.39 13.73 8.71
C ALA A 173 3.87 15.18 8.72
N GLN A 174 4.55 16.10 9.39
CA GLN A 174 4.12 17.50 9.40
C GLN A 174 4.29 18.14 8.01
N ALA A 175 5.42 17.90 7.34
CA ALA A 175 5.64 18.39 5.98
C ALA A 175 4.59 17.83 5.00
N PHE A 176 4.15 16.59 5.18
CA PHE A 176 3.04 16.01 4.41
C PHE A 176 1.75 16.80 4.64
N VAL A 177 1.34 16.98 5.89
CA VAL A 177 0.12 17.71 6.26
C VAL A 177 0.15 19.15 5.73
N ASP A 178 1.24 19.86 5.94
CA ASP A 178 1.39 21.26 5.53
C ASP A 178 1.28 21.41 4.01
N LYS A 179 1.94 20.51 3.25
CA LYS A 179 1.85 20.52 1.78
C LYS A 179 0.45 20.20 1.27
N VAL A 180 -0.24 19.22 1.88
CA VAL A 180 -1.63 18.90 1.51
C VAL A 180 -2.57 20.06 1.87
N ALA A 181 -2.38 20.69 3.03
CA ALA A 181 -3.17 21.83 3.50
C ALA A 181 -3.03 23.07 2.59
N ALA A 182 -1.90 23.21 1.90
CA ALA A 182 -1.64 24.30 0.97
C ALA A 182 -2.33 24.13 -0.40
N GLN A 183 -2.94 22.97 -0.68
CA GLN A 183 -3.58 22.69 -1.96
C GLN A 183 -5.11 22.68 -1.83
N PRO A 184 -5.88 23.08 -2.85
CA PRO A 184 -7.33 22.86 -2.85
C PRO A 184 -7.67 21.36 -3.01
N LEU A 185 -8.95 21.04 -2.98
CA LEU A 185 -9.53 19.75 -3.38
C LEU A 185 -9.87 19.76 -4.88
N MET A 186 -9.85 18.60 -5.53
CA MET A 186 -10.25 18.40 -6.93
C MET A 186 -11.74 18.63 -7.15
N PHE A 187 -12.56 18.25 -6.18
CA PHE A 187 -14.02 18.33 -6.22
C PHE A 187 -14.59 18.43 -4.81
N GLN A 188 -15.86 18.80 -4.70
CA GLN A 188 -16.55 18.90 -3.42
C GLN A 188 -16.56 17.53 -2.70
N PRO A 189 -16.30 17.46 -1.39
CA PRO A 189 -16.28 16.19 -0.67
C PRO A 189 -17.55 15.36 -0.88
N GLY A 190 -17.36 14.07 -1.22
CA GLY A 190 -18.42 13.12 -1.53
C GLY A 190 -18.96 13.20 -2.96
N GLY A 191 -18.44 14.11 -3.80
CA GLY A 191 -18.92 14.31 -5.17
C GLY A 191 -18.49 13.22 -6.15
N GLU A 192 -17.21 12.85 -6.13
CA GLU A 192 -16.61 11.91 -7.07
C GLU A 192 -15.66 10.93 -6.37
N TRP A 193 -15.30 9.84 -7.05
CA TRP A 193 -14.22 8.96 -6.62
C TRP A 193 -12.96 9.29 -7.39
N PHE A 194 -11.86 9.49 -6.67
CA PHE A 194 -10.55 9.68 -7.28
C PHE A 194 -9.42 9.16 -6.39
N TYR A 195 -8.55 8.33 -6.96
CA TYR A 195 -7.45 7.70 -6.24
C TYR A 195 -6.40 8.73 -5.77
N SER A 196 -6.10 8.75 -4.47
CA SER A 196 -5.46 9.91 -3.83
C SER A 196 -4.48 9.53 -2.71
N ILE A 197 -3.82 10.54 -2.12
CA ILE A 197 -2.95 10.37 -0.93
C ILE A 197 -3.69 10.00 0.37
N ALA A 198 -4.99 9.69 0.31
CA ALA A 198 -5.83 9.57 1.49
C ALA A 198 -5.31 8.61 2.56
N SER A 199 -4.65 7.51 2.19
CA SER A 199 -4.11 6.57 3.18
C SER A 199 -2.89 7.12 3.95
N GLY A 200 -2.15 8.08 3.39
CA GLY A 200 -1.13 8.82 4.13
C GLY A 200 -1.76 9.72 5.20
N ILE A 201 -2.91 10.33 4.89
CA ILE A 201 -3.74 11.05 5.87
C ILE A 201 -4.20 10.11 6.99
N LEU A 202 -4.64 8.89 6.67
CA LEU A 202 -5.02 7.90 7.69
C LEU A 202 -3.85 7.57 8.63
N GLY A 203 -2.63 7.38 8.10
CA GLY A 203 -1.44 7.13 8.91
C GLY A 203 -1.17 8.27 9.90
N VAL A 204 -1.26 9.53 9.46
CA VAL A 204 -1.13 10.70 10.35
C VAL A 204 -2.19 10.70 11.45
N ILE A 205 -3.45 10.38 11.12
CA ILE A 205 -4.54 10.33 12.10
C ILE A 205 -4.30 9.23 13.14
N VAL A 206 -3.85 8.04 12.72
CA VAL A 206 -3.49 6.95 13.63
C VAL A 206 -2.39 7.41 14.60
N SER A 207 -1.34 8.07 14.12
CA SER A 207 -0.29 8.60 14.99
C SER A 207 -0.80 9.63 15.99
N ARG A 208 -1.65 10.57 15.54
CA ARG A 208 -2.21 11.62 16.41
C ARG A 208 -3.14 11.04 17.48
N LEU A 209 -3.94 10.02 17.14
CA LEU A 209 -4.89 9.39 18.08
C LEU A 209 -4.20 8.46 19.08
N SER A 210 -3.21 7.69 18.62
CA SER A 210 -2.52 6.70 19.47
C SER A 210 -1.36 7.28 20.29
N GLY A 211 -0.80 8.43 19.87
CA GLY A 211 0.43 8.98 20.44
C GLY A 211 1.70 8.21 20.04
N GLN A 212 1.61 7.27 19.10
CA GLN A 212 2.72 6.45 18.61
C GLN A 212 3.12 6.86 17.19
N SER A 213 4.30 6.42 16.73
CA SER A 213 4.57 6.42 15.29
C SER A 213 3.57 5.50 14.58
N PHE A 214 3.36 5.70 13.28
CA PHE A 214 2.42 4.86 12.55
C PHE A 214 2.95 3.43 12.44
N GLY A 215 4.26 3.28 12.22
CA GLY A 215 4.97 1.99 12.20
C GLY A 215 4.84 1.22 13.51
N ASP A 216 5.07 1.88 14.65
CA ASP A 216 4.94 1.23 15.97
C ASP A 216 3.50 0.77 16.23
N PHE A 217 2.50 1.60 15.90
CA PHE A 217 1.10 1.19 16.03
C PHE A 217 0.79 -0.04 15.17
N LEU A 218 1.23 -0.07 13.91
CA LEU A 218 1.04 -1.23 13.04
C LEU A 218 1.75 -2.47 13.58
N GLN A 219 2.96 -2.31 14.11
CA GLN A 219 3.74 -3.39 14.70
C GLN A 219 3.02 -3.99 15.92
N ASP A 220 2.55 -3.16 16.83
CA ASP A 220 1.92 -3.59 18.08
C ASP A 220 0.52 -4.15 17.87
N ARG A 221 -0.26 -3.54 16.96
CA ARG A 221 -1.68 -3.82 16.80
C ARG A 221 -2.01 -4.80 15.68
N ILE A 222 -1.11 -4.99 14.70
CA ILE A 222 -1.37 -5.81 13.52
C ILE A 222 -0.24 -6.81 13.26
N PHE A 223 0.99 -6.34 13.01
CA PHE A 223 2.06 -7.20 12.51
C PHE A 223 2.55 -8.20 13.57
N GLY A 224 2.81 -7.73 14.78
CA GLY A 224 3.22 -8.59 15.90
C GLY A 224 2.17 -9.65 16.22
N PRO A 225 0.91 -9.27 16.50
CA PRO A 225 -0.17 -10.22 16.78
C PRO A 225 -0.43 -11.21 15.66
N LEU A 226 -0.28 -10.80 14.39
CA LEU A 226 -0.41 -11.69 13.24
C LEU A 226 0.88 -12.42 12.88
N GLY A 227 2.03 -12.17 13.52
CA GLY A 227 3.29 -12.81 13.16
C GLY A 227 3.84 -12.42 11.78
N MET A 228 3.59 -11.19 11.33
CA MET A 228 4.09 -10.62 10.07
C MET A 228 5.49 -10.03 10.27
N VAL A 229 6.49 -10.89 10.47
CA VAL A 229 7.84 -10.52 10.97
C VAL A 229 8.75 -9.84 9.95
N ASP A 230 8.34 -9.81 8.68
CA ASP A 230 9.07 -9.20 7.57
C ASP A 230 8.25 -8.07 6.91
N THR A 231 7.21 -7.59 7.60
CA THR A 231 6.39 -6.46 7.17
C THR A 231 6.72 -5.21 7.97
N GLY A 232 6.96 -4.12 7.27
CA GLY A 232 7.29 -2.84 7.90
C GLY A 232 7.63 -1.78 6.88
N PHE A 233 7.99 -0.58 7.34
CA PHE A 233 8.39 0.53 6.47
C PHE A 233 9.82 0.41 5.92
N GLN A 234 10.55 -0.62 6.37
CA GLN A 234 11.89 -0.98 5.94
C GLN A 234 12.17 -2.45 6.24
N THR A 235 13.14 -3.05 5.55
CA THR A 235 13.61 -4.41 5.81
C THR A 235 14.59 -4.50 6.97
N GLY A 236 15.33 -3.41 7.23
CA GLY A 236 16.56 -3.44 8.00
C GLY A 236 17.76 -3.95 7.18
N PRO A 237 19.00 -3.63 7.60
CA PRO A 237 20.22 -3.99 6.87
C PRO A 237 20.45 -5.50 6.78
N ASP A 238 20.05 -6.25 7.82
CA ASP A 238 20.27 -7.71 7.91
C ASP A 238 19.39 -8.54 6.97
N LYS A 239 18.38 -7.92 6.35
CA LYS A 239 17.45 -8.55 5.39
C LYS A 239 17.50 -7.90 4.01
N ALA A 240 18.46 -7.00 3.78
CA ALA A 240 18.54 -6.22 2.54
C ALA A 240 18.77 -7.11 1.30
N ASP A 241 19.42 -8.26 1.48
CA ASP A 241 19.65 -9.27 0.44
C ASP A 241 18.36 -10.01 0.01
N ARG A 242 17.32 -10.01 0.85
CA ARG A 242 16.00 -10.58 0.54
C ARG A 242 15.11 -9.64 -0.25
N LEU A 243 15.44 -8.34 -0.32
CA LEU A 243 14.63 -7.33 -1.00
C LEU A 243 14.81 -7.45 -2.52
N VAL A 244 13.71 -7.68 -3.23
CA VAL A 244 13.76 -7.81 -4.70
C VAL A 244 14.05 -6.47 -5.38
N THR A 245 14.74 -6.51 -6.51
CA THR A 245 14.97 -5.32 -7.35
C THR A 245 13.67 -4.90 -8.03
N PHE A 246 13.41 -3.60 -8.06
CA PHE A 246 12.23 -3.04 -8.72
C PHE A 246 12.51 -2.76 -10.19
N TYR A 247 11.68 -3.33 -11.07
CA TYR A 247 11.81 -3.18 -12.52
C TYR A 247 10.57 -2.53 -13.13
N GLN A 248 10.78 -1.87 -14.28
CA GLN A 248 9.73 -1.38 -15.16
C GLN A 248 10.03 -1.78 -16.61
N ASP A 249 9.02 -1.69 -17.47
CA ASP A 249 9.17 -1.89 -18.91
C ASP A 249 10.18 -0.88 -19.49
N ASP A 250 11.09 -1.35 -20.34
CA ASP A 250 12.11 -0.52 -20.98
C ASP A 250 11.66 0.13 -22.30
N ALA A 251 10.38 -0.02 -22.66
CA ALA A 251 9.73 0.35 -23.92
C ALA A 251 10.27 -0.38 -25.17
N ARG A 252 11.06 -1.44 -24.98
CA ARG A 252 11.68 -2.27 -26.02
C ARG A 252 11.33 -3.76 -25.85
N GLY A 253 10.39 -4.06 -24.96
CA GLY A 253 9.95 -5.42 -24.64
C GLY A 253 10.82 -6.12 -23.59
N GLY A 254 11.69 -5.38 -22.90
CA GLY A 254 12.50 -5.86 -21.78
C GLY A 254 12.22 -5.10 -20.49
N LEU A 255 13.09 -5.32 -19.51
CA LEU A 255 13.00 -4.70 -18.19
C LEU A 255 14.24 -3.85 -17.92
N LYS A 256 14.02 -2.71 -17.26
CA LYS A 256 15.08 -1.88 -16.69
C LYS A 256 14.81 -1.66 -15.22
N GLU A 257 15.89 -1.62 -14.44
CA GLU A 257 15.80 -1.29 -13.03
C GLU A 257 15.24 0.12 -12.83
N VAL A 258 14.39 0.26 -11.82
CA VAL A 258 13.81 1.52 -11.40
C VAL A 258 14.67 2.10 -10.30
N THR A 259 15.50 3.08 -10.65
CA THR A 259 16.29 3.85 -9.67
C THR A 259 15.59 5.13 -9.24
N GLU A 260 14.61 5.58 -10.03
CA GLU A 260 13.84 6.80 -9.81
C GLU A 260 12.36 6.57 -10.04
N VAL A 261 11.53 7.20 -9.21
CA VAL A 261 10.06 7.25 -9.36
C VAL A 261 9.68 8.71 -9.12
N LEU A 262 8.65 9.23 -9.79
CA LEU A 262 8.20 10.63 -9.62
C LEU A 262 9.35 11.66 -9.60
N ASN A 263 10.29 11.55 -10.55
CA ASN A 263 11.47 12.43 -10.71
C ASN A 263 12.42 12.54 -9.51
N ALA A 264 12.46 11.54 -8.64
CA ALA A 264 13.49 11.47 -7.60
C ALA A 264 13.89 10.01 -7.29
N PRO A 265 15.04 9.79 -6.64
CA PRO A 265 15.50 8.47 -6.27
C PRO A 265 14.44 7.67 -5.52
N ILE A 266 14.37 6.35 -5.76
CA ILE A 266 13.52 5.47 -4.97
C ILE A 266 13.99 5.46 -3.51
N ASN A 267 13.05 5.39 -2.56
CA ASN A 267 13.40 4.98 -1.21
C ASN A 267 14.02 3.56 -1.31
N PRO A 268 15.19 3.30 -0.73
CA PRO A 268 15.78 1.97 -0.79
C PRO A 268 14.99 0.93 0.01
N PHE A 269 14.17 1.35 1.00
CA PHE A 269 13.44 0.51 1.97
C PHE A 269 14.32 -0.37 2.84
N ILE A 270 15.61 -0.04 2.98
CA ILE A 270 16.57 -0.74 3.86
C ILE A 270 16.84 0.03 5.16
N ALA A 271 16.31 1.24 5.28
CA ALA A 271 16.45 2.14 6.42
C ALA A 271 15.11 2.86 6.65
N PRO A 272 14.87 3.39 7.87
CA PRO A 272 13.64 4.10 8.18
C PRO A 272 13.34 5.23 7.17
N PRO A 273 12.09 5.36 6.68
CA PRO A 273 11.73 6.45 5.79
C PRO A 273 11.60 7.77 6.55
N PRO A 274 11.69 8.93 5.87
CA PRO A 274 11.35 10.22 6.48
C PRO A 274 9.87 10.27 6.89
N PHE A 275 9.00 9.55 6.19
CA PHE A 275 7.57 9.46 6.46
C PHE A 275 7.06 8.03 6.29
N GLU A 276 6.38 7.52 7.31
CA GLU A 276 5.72 6.23 7.32
C GLU A 276 4.40 6.32 6.54
N ASP A 277 4.49 6.29 5.22
CA ASP A 277 3.34 6.53 4.34
C ASP A 277 2.36 5.34 4.30
N GLY A 278 1.16 5.53 4.87
CA GLY A 278 0.04 4.57 4.77
C GLY A 278 -0.49 4.35 3.34
N GLY A 279 -0.06 5.15 2.36
CA GLY A 279 -0.35 4.99 0.95
C GLY A 279 0.51 3.95 0.23
N GLY A 280 1.80 3.87 0.55
CA GLY A 280 2.74 3.07 -0.24
C GLY A 280 4.05 2.69 0.44
N GLY A 281 4.17 2.89 1.76
CA GLY A 281 5.43 2.81 2.47
C GLY A 281 5.87 1.42 2.93
N LEU A 282 5.04 0.38 2.83
CA LEU A 282 5.43 -0.94 3.35
C LEU A 282 6.21 -1.80 2.36
N VAL A 283 7.11 -2.58 2.93
CA VAL A 283 7.59 -3.86 2.39
C VAL A 283 6.91 -5.02 3.11
N SER A 284 6.83 -6.18 2.46
CA SER A 284 6.28 -7.40 3.05
C SER A 284 6.72 -8.64 2.25
N THR A 285 6.45 -9.83 2.79
CA THR A 285 6.55 -11.10 2.05
C THR A 285 5.16 -11.58 1.63
N ILE A 286 5.10 -12.49 0.66
CA ILE A 286 3.83 -13.13 0.29
C ILE A 286 3.19 -13.87 1.48
N SER A 287 4.04 -14.39 2.37
CA SER A 287 3.64 -15.11 3.56
C SER A 287 2.98 -14.19 4.58
N ASP A 288 3.65 -13.09 4.94
CA ASP A 288 3.11 -12.12 5.88
C ASP A 288 1.79 -11.53 5.38
N TYR A 289 1.76 -11.12 4.11
CA TYR A 289 0.56 -10.52 3.55
C TYR A 289 -0.61 -11.53 3.45
N ALA A 290 -0.31 -12.82 3.24
CA ALA A 290 -1.32 -13.87 3.31
C ALA A 290 -1.93 -14.03 4.71
N ARG A 291 -1.16 -13.82 5.77
CA ARG A 291 -1.66 -13.83 7.16
C ARG A 291 -2.64 -12.68 7.38
N PHE A 292 -2.31 -11.47 6.93
CA PHE A 292 -3.23 -10.34 6.92
C PHE A 292 -4.51 -10.64 6.12
N ALA A 293 -4.39 -11.11 4.88
CA ALA A 293 -5.54 -11.42 4.03
C ALA A 293 -6.43 -12.53 4.60
N GLN A 294 -5.84 -13.56 5.22
CA GLN A 294 -6.59 -14.65 5.84
C GLN A 294 -7.30 -14.19 7.12
N MET A 295 -6.70 -13.30 7.92
CA MET A 295 -7.36 -12.67 9.07
C MET A 295 -8.63 -11.92 8.63
N ILE A 296 -8.54 -11.13 7.55
CA ILE A 296 -9.71 -10.43 6.99
C ILE A 296 -10.77 -11.43 6.52
N LEU A 297 -10.37 -12.49 5.80
CA LEU A 297 -11.29 -13.52 5.32
C LEU A 297 -12.01 -14.26 6.47
N ASN A 298 -11.36 -14.38 7.62
CA ASN A 298 -11.92 -14.99 8.83
C ASN A 298 -12.81 -14.05 9.65
N GLY A 299 -13.03 -12.80 9.21
CA GLY A 299 -13.82 -11.82 9.95
C GLY A 299 -13.08 -11.24 11.16
N GLY A 300 -11.79 -10.94 11.00
CA GLY A 300 -11.00 -10.23 12.00
C GLY A 300 -10.16 -11.13 12.92
N GLU A 301 -10.02 -12.42 12.63
CA GLU A 301 -9.32 -13.35 13.54
C GLU A 301 -8.41 -14.35 12.82
N LEU A 302 -7.21 -14.57 13.34
CA LEU A 302 -6.29 -15.61 12.87
C LEU A 302 -5.49 -16.18 14.03
N ASP A 303 -5.32 -17.51 14.08
CA ASP A 303 -4.54 -18.21 15.11
C ASP A 303 -4.93 -17.85 16.57
N GLY A 304 -6.22 -17.57 16.79
CA GLY A 304 -6.77 -17.19 18.10
C GLY A 304 -6.55 -15.72 18.49
N VAL A 305 -6.01 -14.90 17.58
CA VAL A 305 -5.81 -13.47 17.76
C VAL A 305 -6.85 -12.71 16.96
N ARG A 306 -7.60 -11.84 17.63
CA ARG A 306 -8.54 -10.89 17.00
C ARG A 306 -7.86 -9.54 16.81
N ILE A 307 -8.00 -9.01 15.61
CA ILE A 307 -7.58 -7.66 15.21
C ILE A 307 -8.82 -6.78 15.13
#